data_AF-A0A1G1H622-F1
#
_entry.id   AF-A0A1G1H622-F1
#
_cell.length_a   1.000
_cell.length_b   1.000
_cell.length_c   1.000
_cell.angle_alpha   90.00
_cell.angle_beta   90.00
_cell.angle_gamma   90.00
#
_symmetry.space_group_name_H-M   'P 1'
#
loop_
_entity.id
_entity.type
_entity.pdbx_description
1 polymer ?
#
loop_
_entity_poly.entity_id
_entity_poly.type
_entity_poly.pdbx_seq_one_letter_code
_entity_poly.pdbx_strand_id
1 'polypeptide(L)' 'PNDFTYDEIKKLLRSFGYEETKTGKTSGSRIAFINHETKHIIRLHKPHPKPELKQYQLNDIEEELRKMGVIK' A
#
# COMPACT_ATOMS: atom_id res chain seq x y z
N PRO A 1 -5.26 -2.36 19.81
CA PRO A 1 -4.37 -1.53 18.96
C PRO A 1 -3.94 -2.33 17.73
N ASN A 2 -4.57 -2.06 16.58
CA ASN A 2 -4.20 -2.64 15.28
C ASN A 2 -3.41 -1.61 14.48
N ASP A 3 -2.35 -1.08 15.09
CA ASP A 3 -1.52 -0.07 14.43
C ASP A 3 -0.58 -0.79 13.46
N PHE A 4 -1.01 -0.94 12.21
CA PHE A 4 -0.15 -1.41 11.13
C PHE A 4 0.79 -0.29 10.69
N THR A 5 2.08 -0.58 10.71
CA THR A 5 3.10 0.34 10.21
C THR A 5 3.17 0.29 8.69
N TYR A 6 3.67 1.37 8.09
CA TYR A 6 3.97 1.41 6.67
C TYR A 6 4.92 0.27 6.23
N ASP A 7 5.92 -0.08 7.06
CA ASP A 7 6.87 -1.17 6.76
C ASP A 7 6.20 -2.54 6.75
N GLU A 8 5.21 -2.79 7.62
CA GLU A 8 4.44 -4.03 7.62
C GLU A 8 3.58 -4.17 6.37
N ILE A 9 2.88 -3.10 5.97
CA ILE A 9 2.11 -3.10 4.73
C ILE A 9 3.01 -3.28 3.51
N LYS A 10 4.18 -2.65 3.49
CA LYS A 10 5.16 -2.84 2.41
C LYS A 10 5.59 -4.30 2.29
N LYS A 11 5.90 -4.95 3.41
CA LYS A 11 6.27 -6.38 3.42
C LYS A 11 5.10 -7.27 2.95
N LEU A 12 3.88 -6.99 3.43
CA LEU A 12 2.68 -7.72 3.03
C LEU A 12 2.42 -7.59 1.53
N LEU A 13 2.37 -6.37 0.99
CA LEU A 13 2.12 -6.13 -0.44
C LEU A 13 3.23 -6.76 -1.31
N ARG A 14 4.48 -6.75 -0.86
CA ARG A 14 5.57 -7.45 -1.55
C ARG A 14 5.35 -8.96 -1.62
N SER A 15 4.77 -9.58 -0.60
CA SER A 15 4.41 -11.01 -0.64
C SER A 15 3.31 -11.34 -1.65
N PHE A 16 2.49 -10.34 -2.02
CA PHE A 16 1.51 -10.44 -3.11
C PHE A 16 2.05 -9.96 -4.47
N GLY A 17 3.36 -9.82 -4.63
CA GLY A 17 4.02 -9.46 -5.90
C GLY A 17 3.96 -7.96 -6.26
N TYR A 18 3.63 -7.09 -5.30
CA TYR A 18 3.68 -5.65 -5.52
C TYR A 18 5.07 -5.06 -5.26
N GLU A 19 5.45 -4.09 -6.09
CA GLU A 19 6.68 -3.31 -5.94
C GLU A 19 6.37 -1.84 -5.69
N GLU A 20 7.08 -1.23 -4.73
CA GLU A 20 6.94 0.18 -4.38
C GLU A 20 7.58 1.08 -5.44
N THR A 21 6.87 2.09 -5.92
CA THR A 21 7.38 3.13 -6.81
C THR A 21 7.02 4.54 -6.32
N LYS A 22 7.97 5.47 -6.47
CA LYS A 22 7.79 6.88 -6.12
C LYS A 22 7.21 7.63 -7.31
N THR A 23 6.07 8.29 -7.12
CA THR A 23 5.40 8.99 -8.21
C THR A 23 5.93 10.42 -8.39
N GLY A 24 7.11 10.60 -8.99
CA GLY A 24 7.60 11.92 -9.49
C GLY A 24 8.36 12.81 -8.50
N LYS A 25 9.05 13.84 -9.04
CA LYS A 25 10.00 14.72 -8.31
C LYS A 25 9.34 15.74 -7.36
N THR A 26 8.04 16.03 -7.50
CA THR A 26 7.30 17.04 -6.72
C THR A 26 6.10 16.49 -5.96
N SER A 27 5.76 15.21 -6.17
CA SER A 27 4.70 14.58 -5.38
C SER A 27 5.29 14.30 -4.01
N GLY A 28 4.72 14.92 -2.96
CA GLY A 28 5.12 14.68 -1.57
C GLY A 28 4.93 13.23 -1.13
N SER A 29 4.23 12.99 -0.04
CA SER A 29 4.08 11.66 0.55
C SER A 29 3.34 10.61 -0.32
N ARG A 30 3.17 10.77 -1.63
CA ARG A 30 2.45 9.82 -2.49
C ARG A 30 3.37 8.68 -2.95
N ILE A 31 2.91 7.45 -2.76
CA ILE A 31 3.60 6.22 -3.16
C ILE A 31 2.61 5.36 -3.93
N ALA A 32 3.09 4.61 -4.91
CA ALA A 32 2.30 3.57 -5.57
C ALA A 32 2.96 2.20 -5.36
N PHE A 33 2.14 1.16 -5.33
CA PHE A 33 2.51 -0.24 -5.30
C PHE A 33 1.98 -0.86 -6.58
N ILE A 34 2.86 -1.43 -7.41
CA ILE A 34 2.50 -1.99 -8.71
C ILE A 34 2.73 -3.50 -8.68
N ASN A 35 1.70 -4.28 -8.97
CA ASN A 35 1.87 -5.70 -9.28
C ASN A 35 2.14 -5.83 -10.79
N HIS A 36 3.35 -6.28 -11.15
CA HIS A 36 3.79 -6.33 -12.54
C HIS A 36 3.13 -7.44 -13.37
N GLU A 37 2.57 -8.46 -12.72
CA GLU A 37 1.87 -9.57 -13.39
C GLU A 37 0.43 -9.16 -13.75
N THR A 38 -0.31 -8.61 -12.78
CA THR A 38 -1.72 -8.22 -12.96
C THR A 38 -1.89 -6.80 -13.50
N LYS A 39 -0.81 -6.00 -13.53
CA LYS A 39 -0.82 -4.55 -13.80
C LYS A 39 -1.65 -3.74 -12.81
N HIS A 40 -2.01 -4.34 -11.66
CA HIS A 40 -2.77 -3.67 -10.62
C HIS A 40 -1.92 -2.65 -9.87
N ILE A 41 -2.52 -1.52 -9.48
CA ILE A 41 -1.83 -0.40 -8.83
C ILE A 41 -2.60 0.06 -7.59
N ILE A 42 -1.98 -0.09 -6.42
CA ILE A 42 -2.48 0.47 -5.16
C ILE A 42 -1.74 1.77 -4.88
N ARG A 43 -2.44 2.87 -4.61
CA ARG A 43 -1.83 4.18 -4.29
C ARG A 43 -2.05 4.52 -2.83
N LEU A 44 -0.98 4.92 -2.14
CA LEU A 44 -1.00 5.26 -0.73
C LEU A 44 -0.34 6.61 -0.47
N HIS A 45 -0.82 7.27 0.58
CA HIS A 45 -0.14 8.40 1.19
C HIS A 45 0.76 7.89 2.32
N LYS A 46 2.08 8.05 2.19
CA LYS A 46 3.06 7.79 3.24
C LYS A 46 2.63 8.55 4.50
N PRO A 47 2.48 7.86 5.63
CA PRO A 47 2.18 8.54 6.87
C PRO A 47 3.39 9.38 7.28
N HIS A 48 3.11 10.62 7.71
CA HIS A 48 4.10 11.56 8.20
C HIS A 48 3.46 12.39 9.32
N PRO A 49 4.14 12.62 10.46
CA PRO A 49 5.51 12.19 10.79
C PRO A 49 5.62 10.78 11.37
N LYS A 50 4.51 10.16 11.79
CA LYS A 50 4.52 8.85 12.43
C LYS A 50 4.42 7.70 11.40
N PRO A 51 4.96 6.50 11.67
CA PRO A 51 4.98 5.39 10.71
C PRO A 51 3.66 4.62 10.58
N GLU A 52 2.73 4.80 11.53
CA GLU A 52 1.45 4.09 11.56
C GLU A 52 0.52 4.58 10.44
N LEU A 53 -0.10 3.62 9.75
CA LEU A 53 -1.11 3.91 8.75
C LEU A 53 -2.44 4.24 9.43
N LYS A 54 -3.16 5.20 8.85
CA LYS A 54 -4.52 5.49 9.30
C LYS A 54 -5.44 4.34 8.90
N GLN A 55 -6.45 4.06 9.71
CA GLN A 55 -7.37 2.94 9.49
C GLN A 55 -8.01 2.94 8.10
N TYR A 56 -8.37 4.10 7.53
CA TYR A 56 -8.92 4.16 6.18
C TYR A 56 -7.94 3.62 5.13
N GLN A 57 -6.64 3.81 5.31
CA GLN A 57 -5.63 3.31 4.37
C GLN A 57 -5.55 1.79 4.42
N LEU A 58 -5.73 1.21 5.60
CA LEU A 58 -5.78 -0.25 5.77
C LEU A 58 -7.04 -0.81 5.12
N ASN A 59 -8.18 -0.15 5.30
CA ASN A 59 -9.44 -0.54 4.66
C ASN A 59 -9.33 -0.47 3.13
N ASP A 60 -8.71 0.59 2.59
CA ASP A 60 -8.50 0.73 1.14
C ASP A 60 -7.62 -0.41 0.61
N ILE A 61 -6.51 -0.72 1.29
CA ILE A 61 -5.63 -1.84 0.91
C ILE A 61 -6.38 -3.17 0.96
N GLU A 62 -7.13 -3.42 2.04
CA GLU A 62 -7.89 -4.65 2.20
C GLU A 62 -8.92 -4.81 1.08
N GLU A 63 -9.67 -3.75 0.76
CA GLU A 63 -10.66 -3.77 -0.31
C GLU A 63 -10.03 -4.09 -1.66
N GLU A 64 -8.90 -3.46 -1.98
CA GLU A 64 -8.16 -3.70 -3.22
C GLU A 64 -7.63 -5.15 -3.31
N LEU A 65 -7.12 -5.70 -2.20
CA LEU A 65 -6.66 -7.09 -2.15
C LEU A 65 -7.82 -8.08 -2.28
N ARG A 66 -8.99 -7.78 -1.69
CA ARG A 66 -10.22 -8.57 -1.85
C ARG A 66 -10.72 -8.54 -3.30
N LYS A 67 -10.73 -7.37 -3.95
CA LYS A 67 -11.09 -7.21 -5.37
C LYS A 67 -10.17 -8.02 -6.29
N MET A 68 -8.88 -8.08 -5.96
CA MET A 68 -7.90 -8.90 -6.67
C MET A 68 -8.01 -10.39 -6.37
N GLY A 69 -8.86 -10.80 -5.42
CA GLY A 69 -9.06 -12.20 -5.05
C GLY A 69 -7.87 -12.84 -4.33
N VAL A 70 -6.92 -12.05 -3.83
CA VAL A 70 -5.72 -12.55 -3.13
C VAL A 70 -5.95 -12.78 -1.64
N ILE A 71 -7.01 -12.20 -1.07
CA ILE A 71 -7.49 -12.45 0.29
C ILE A 71 -9.01 -12.62 0.28
N LYS A 72 -9.55 -13.35 1.27
CA LYS A 72 -10.98 -13.68 1.41
C LYS A 72 -11.68 -12.95 2.54
#